data_AF-A0A7J6SIL2-F1
#
_entry.id   AF-A0A7J6SIL2-F1
#
_cell.length_a   1.000
_cell.length_b   1.000
_cell.length_c   1.000
_cell.angle_alpha   90.00
_cell.angle_beta   90.00
_cell.angle_gamma   90.00
#
_symmetry.space_group_name_H-M   'P 1'
#
loop_
_entity.id
_entity.type
_entity.pdbx_description
1 polymer ?
#
loop_
_entity_poly.entity_id
_entity_poly.type
_entity_poly.pdbx_seq_one_letter_code
_entity_poly.pdbx_strand_id
1 'polypeptide(L)'
;RCYRRSAQVLRNAISWWNSLQCPPVNFVVNLGDLVDGRNRGLNIQDRAISKIVSEFDALNCPRVIHMIGNHELYCFTRKALSENRIFPTTRKQYSLTRPESLGHDEFPTGKMKCSVQSLLEASSPEDPSCFYYAYKPADDWLVVVLDPYDVSVMRQGGGRHGYELFKDAGLDPEGYDLCQSHNPNDIG
;
A
#
# COMPACT_ATOMS: atom_id res chain seq x y z
N ARG A 1 -3.25 -4.83 21.38
CA ARG A 1 -3.31 -5.56 20.08
C ARG A 1 -3.06 -7.05 20.32
N CYS A 2 -3.85 -7.95 19.72
CA CYS A 2 -3.78 -9.41 19.93
C CYS A 2 -2.89 -10.11 18.89
N TYR A 3 -1.61 -9.79 18.88
CA TYR A 3 -0.66 -10.18 17.81
C TYR A 3 -0.65 -11.65 17.45
N ARG A 4 -0.59 -12.55 18.44
CA ARG A 4 -0.50 -14.01 18.18
C ARG A 4 -1.79 -14.64 17.67
N ARG A 5 -2.94 -14.00 17.93
CA ARG A 5 -4.24 -14.49 17.46
C ARG A 5 -4.56 -14.06 16.03
N SER A 6 -3.90 -13.02 15.50
CA SER A 6 -4.13 -12.51 14.14
C SER A 6 -4.00 -13.59 13.06
N ALA A 7 -2.93 -14.39 13.09
CA ALA A 7 -2.73 -15.49 12.14
C ALA A 7 -3.83 -16.56 12.25
N GLN A 8 -4.30 -16.87 13.47
CA GLN A 8 -5.42 -17.81 13.64
C GLN A 8 -6.73 -17.24 13.09
N VAL A 9 -6.98 -15.95 13.28
CA VAL A 9 -8.15 -15.27 12.72
C VAL A 9 -8.09 -15.29 11.19
N LEU A 10 -6.93 -15.04 10.60
CA LEU A 10 -6.73 -15.15 9.14
C LEU A 10 -7.01 -16.57 8.63
N ARG A 11 -6.47 -17.61 9.28
CA ARG A 11 -6.77 -19.01 8.92
C ARG A 11 -8.25 -19.32 8.97
N ASN A 12 -8.94 -18.85 10.01
CA ASN A 12 -10.38 -19.06 10.13
C ASN A 12 -11.16 -18.34 9.02
N ALA A 13 -10.75 -17.12 8.67
CA ALA A 13 -11.34 -16.38 7.56
C ALA A 13 -11.12 -17.10 6.21
N ILE A 14 -9.90 -17.57 5.95
CA ILE A 14 -9.56 -18.34 4.74
C ILE A 14 -10.37 -19.64 4.67
N SER A 15 -10.44 -20.39 5.76
CA SER A 15 -11.26 -21.61 5.83
C SER A 15 -12.73 -21.32 5.55
N TRP A 16 -13.25 -20.18 6.04
CA TRP A 16 -14.62 -19.77 5.80
C TRP A 16 -14.84 -19.37 4.33
N TRP A 17 -13.96 -18.55 3.75
CA TRP A 17 -14.02 -18.18 2.32
C TRP A 17 -13.96 -19.39 1.40
N ASN A 18 -13.08 -20.36 1.67
CA ASN A 18 -12.96 -21.60 0.91
C ASN A 18 -14.21 -22.49 1.00
N SER A 19 -15.02 -22.32 2.05
CA SER A 19 -16.27 -23.08 2.22
C SER A 19 -17.43 -22.53 1.37
N LEU A 20 -17.29 -21.32 0.81
CA LEU A 20 -18.29 -20.71 -0.06
C LEU A 20 -18.23 -21.35 -1.45
N GLN A 21 -19.24 -22.13 -1.81
CA GLN A 21 -19.26 -22.92 -3.05
C GLN A 21 -20.00 -22.21 -4.19
N CYS A 22 -21.02 -21.37 -3.90
CA CYS A 22 -21.89 -20.77 -4.90
C CYS A 22 -22.43 -19.37 -4.46
N PRO A 23 -21.89 -18.25 -5.00
CA PRO A 23 -20.67 -18.19 -5.79
C PRO A 23 -19.42 -18.36 -4.90
N PRO A 24 -18.33 -18.92 -5.44
CA PRO A 24 -17.03 -18.90 -4.76
C PRO A 24 -16.49 -17.48 -4.67
N VAL A 25 -15.54 -17.25 -3.77
CA VAL A 25 -14.89 -15.94 -3.63
C VAL A 25 -14.00 -15.64 -4.84
N ASN A 26 -14.30 -14.58 -5.58
CA ASN A 26 -13.56 -14.19 -6.79
C ASN A 26 -12.26 -13.44 -6.51
N PHE A 27 -12.19 -12.66 -5.43
CA PHE A 27 -10.97 -12.01 -4.96
C PHE A 27 -11.08 -11.67 -3.47
N VAL A 28 -9.94 -11.57 -2.79
CA VAL A 28 -9.83 -11.09 -1.41
C VAL A 28 -9.01 -9.81 -1.40
N VAL A 29 -9.42 -8.82 -0.60
CA VAL A 29 -8.65 -7.59 -0.39
C VAL A 29 -8.19 -7.53 1.06
N ASN A 30 -6.87 -7.47 1.24
CA ASN A 30 -6.22 -7.12 2.49
C ASN A 30 -5.90 -5.62 2.50
N LEU A 31 -6.45 -4.89 3.46
CA LEU A 31 -6.37 -3.41 3.54
C LEU A 31 -5.07 -2.89 4.19
N GLY A 32 -4.00 -3.68 4.20
CA GLY A 32 -2.70 -3.33 4.81
C GLY A 32 -2.51 -3.85 6.23
N ASP A 33 -1.38 -3.50 6.84
CA ASP A 33 -0.97 -3.89 8.19
C ASP A 33 -0.97 -5.42 8.44
N LEU A 34 -0.47 -6.19 7.47
CA LEU A 34 -0.23 -7.64 7.57
C LEU A 34 0.75 -7.97 8.71
N VAL A 35 1.72 -7.08 8.93
CA VAL A 35 2.67 -7.19 10.04
C VAL A 35 2.53 -6.01 10.98
N ASP A 36 2.98 -6.17 12.22
CA ASP A 36 3.09 -5.05 13.15
C ASP A 36 4.52 -4.49 13.17
N GLY A 37 4.64 -3.18 13.36
CA GLY A 37 5.91 -2.45 13.37
C GLY A 37 6.83 -2.87 14.52
N ARG A 38 6.30 -3.45 15.59
CA ARG A 38 7.10 -4.04 16.67
C ARG A 38 8.02 -5.16 16.19
N ASN A 39 7.70 -5.82 15.07
CA ASN A 39 8.57 -6.84 14.50
C ASN A 39 9.92 -6.26 14.08
N ARG A 40 9.97 -4.99 13.64
CA ARG A 40 11.21 -4.29 13.30
C ARG A 40 12.14 -4.14 14.51
N GLY A 41 11.59 -3.70 15.65
CA GLY A 41 12.35 -3.54 16.90
C GLY A 41 12.88 -4.86 17.48
N LEU A 42 12.27 -5.98 17.11
CA LEU A 42 12.71 -7.33 17.49
C LEU A 42 13.52 -8.03 16.39
N ASN A 43 13.72 -7.38 15.24
CA ASN A 43 14.35 -7.93 14.04
C ASN A 43 13.75 -9.28 13.58
N ILE A 44 12.41 -9.38 13.58
CA ILE A 44 11.65 -10.58 13.17
C ILE A 44 10.64 -10.29 12.06
N GLN A 45 10.71 -9.12 11.41
CA GLN A 45 9.78 -8.70 10.36
C GLN A 45 9.69 -9.70 9.20
N ASP A 46 10.82 -10.22 8.72
CA ASP A 46 10.86 -11.20 7.62
C ASP A 46 10.14 -12.49 8.02
N ARG A 47 10.42 -13.00 9.23
CA ARG A 47 9.73 -14.18 9.75
C ARG A 47 8.23 -13.94 9.93
N ALA A 48 7.84 -12.75 10.38
CA ALA A 48 6.45 -12.40 10.59
C ALA A 48 5.67 -12.32 9.27
N ILE A 49 6.24 -11.66 8.26
CA ILE A 49 5.60 -11.51 6.96
C ILE A 49 5.53 -12.87 6.24
N SER A 50 6.60 -13.67 6.23
CA SER A 50 6.58 -15.00 5.61
C SER A 50 5.53 -15.91 6.24
N LYS A 51 5.36 -15.84 7.57
CA LYS A 51 4.32 -16.60 8.26
C LYS A 51 2.93 -16.20 7.76
N ILE A 52 2.63 -14.90 7.69
CA ILE A 52 1.31 -14.42 7.25
C ILE A 52 1.05 -14.74 5.78
N VAL A 53 2.05 -14.53 4.90
CA VAL A 53 1.97 -14.89 3.48
C VAL A 53 1.67 -16.38 3.32
N SER A 54 2.33 -17.25 4.08
CA SER A 54 2.08 -18.71 4.01
C SER A 54 0.66 -19.12 4.43
N GLU A 55 -0.05 -18.31 5.22
CA GLU A 55 -1.46 -18.58 5.52
C GLU A 55 -2.33 -18.35 4.28
N PHE A 56 -1.99 -17.37 3.43
CA PHE A 56 -2.70 -17.09 2.18
C PHE A 56 -2.51 -18.17 1.11
N ASP A 57 -1.47 -19.01 1.19
CA ASP A 57 -1.27 -20.15 0.28
C ASP A 57 -2.43 -21.17 0.34
N ALA A 58 -3.16 -21.20 1.46
CA ALA A 58 -4.33 -22.06 1.63
C ALA A 58 -5.62 -21.49 1.02
N LEU A 59 -5.61 -20.26 0.49
CA LEU A 59 -6.80 -19.59 -0.04
C LEU A 59 -7.13 -20.07 -1.46
N ASN A 60 -8.32 -20.65 -1.63
CA ASN A 60 -8.86 -21.08 -2.92
C ASN A 60 -9.53 -19.92 -3.66
N CYS A 61 -8.75 -18.87 -3.91
CA CYS A 61 -9.23 -17.66 -4.57
C CYS A 61 -8.26 -17.27 -5.68
N PRO A 62 -8.72 -16.91 -6.89
CA PRO A 62 -7.82 -16.62 -8.00
C PRO A 62 -7.02 -15.33 -7.80
N ARG A 63 -7.37 -14.49 -6.82
CA ARG A 63 -6.69 -13.21 -6.59
C ARG A 63 -6.75 -12.75 -5.14
N VAL A 64 -5.60 -12.37 -4.60
CA VAL A 64 -5.48 -11.59 -3.36
C VAL A 64 -4.87 -10.24 -3.70
N ILE A 65 -5.45 -9.19 -3.14
CA ILE A 65 -5.01 -7.81 -3.29
C ILE A 65 -4.48 -7.36 -1.94
N HIS A 66 -3.22 -6.97 -1.90
CA HIS A 66 -2.60 -6.41 -0.71
C HIS A 66 -2.44 -4.91 -0.90
N MET A 67 -3.01 -4.14 0.01
CA MET A 67 -2.72 -2.70 0.14
C MET A 67 -1.55 -2.49 1.09
N ILE A 68 -0.81 -1.41 0.89
CA ILE A 68 0.27 -1.02 1.79
C ILE A 68 -0.27 -0.27 3.00
N GLY A 69 0.11 -0.72 4.20
CA GLY A 69 -0.16 -0.04 5.47
C GLY A 69 1.10 0.65 6.02
N ASN A 70 0.92 1.47 7.05
CA ASN A 70 2.05 2.10 7.73
C ASN A 70 2.90 1.05 8.44
N HIS A 71 2.33 -0.08 8.89
CA HIS A 71 3.11 -1.09 9.58
C HIS A 71 4.03 -1.90 8.64
N GLU A 72 3.68 -2.06 7.37
CA GLU A 72 4.61 -2.54 6.36
C GLU A 72 5.79 -1.59 6.21
N LEU A 73 5.53 -0.27 6.09
CA LEU A 73 6.56 0.76 5.95
C LEU A 73 7.40 0.93 7.21
N TYR A 74 6.87 0.58 8.39
CA TYR A 74 7.69 0.50 9.61
C TYR A 74 8.69 -0.65 9.58
N CYS A 75 8.32 -1.76 8.95
CA CYS A 75 9.10 -2.97 8.92
C CYS A 75 10.10 -3.03 7.76
N PHE A 76 9.71 -2.47 6.61
CA PHE A 76 10.39 -2.70 5.33
C PHE A 76 10.48 -1.41 4.53
N THR A 77 11.55 -1.28 3.74
CA THR A 77 11.60 -0.29 2.66
C THR A 77 10.66 -0.70 1.54
N ARG A 78 10.22 0.25 0.70
CA ARG A 78 9.42 -0.09 -0.49
C ARG A 78 10.13 -1.08 -1.41
N LYS A 79 11.46 -0.93 -1.58
CA LYS A 79 12.28 -1.88 -2.33
C LYS A 79 12.18 -3.29 -1.73
N ALA A 80 12.34 -3.44 -0.42
CA ALA A 80 12.20 -4.75 0.24
C ALA A 80 10.78 -5.33 0.09
N LEU A 81 9.72 -4.50 0.19
CA LEU A 81 8.34 -4.95 -0.02
C LEU A 81 8.11 -5.46 -1.45
N SER A 82 8.71 -4.81 -2.44
CA SER A 82 8.62 -5.23 -3.85
C SER A 82 9.32 -6.57 -4.11
N GLU A 83 10.48 -6.79 -3.49
CA GLU A 83 11.26 -8.04 -3.58
C GLU A 83 10.54 -9.22 -2.93
N ASN A 84 9.75 -8.96 -1.88
CA ASN A 84 8.94 -9.99 -1.21
C ASN A 84 7.75 -10.48 -2.05
N ARG A 85 7.46 -9.86 -3.21
CA ARG A 85 6.39 -10.26 -4.15
C ARG A 85 4.98 -10.32 -3.57
N ILE A 86 4.76 -9.71 -2.42
CA ILE A 86 3.44 -9.61 -1.78
C ILE A 86 2.57 -8.61 -2.54
N PHE A 87 3.19 -7.55 -3.03
CA PHE A 87 2.54 -6.51 -3.80
C PHE A 87 2.81 -6.75 -5.28
N PRO A 88 1.77 -6.79 -6.14
CA PRO A 88 1.98 -6.96 -7.56
C PRO A 88 2.75 -5.76 -8.12
N THR A 89 3.77 -6.00 -8.95
CA THR A 89 4.59 -4.97 -9.63
C THR A 89 3.81 -4.19 -10.72
N THR A 90 2.49 -4.31 -10.77
CA THR A 90 1.73 -4.06 -12.00
C THR A 90 1.19 -2.63 -12.06
N ARG A 91 1.88 -1.75 -12.80
CA ARG A 91 1.29 -0.48 -13.23
C ARG A 91 0.45 -0.70 -14.50
N LYS A 92 -0.85 -0.92 -14.35
CA LYS A 92 -1.77 -0.39 -15.37
C LYS A 92 -2.15 0.99 -14.89
N GLN A 93 -1.67 2.01 -15.60
CA GLN A 93 -2.03 3.39 -15.29
C GLN A 93 -3.47 3.62 -15.72
N TYR A 94 -4.36 3.86 -14.75
CA TYR A 94 -5.71 4.33 -15.02
C TYR A 94 -5.74 5.79 -14.63
N SER A 95 -6.09 6.67 -15.56
CA SER A 95 -6.42 8.04 -15.21
C SER A 95 -7.73 7.99 -14.42
N LEU A 96 -7.65 8.10 -13.09
CA LEU A 96 -8.82 8.44 -12.31
C LEU A 96 -9.11 9.92 -12.56
N THR A 97 -9.93 10.19 -13.56
CA THR A 97 -10.52 11.52 -13.73
C THR A 97 -11.57 11.70 -12.64
N ARG A 98 -11.35 12.71 -11.78
CA ARG A 98 -12.33 13.15 -10.78
C ARG A 98 -13.64 13.52 -11.49
N PRO A 99 -14.80 13.00 -11.06
CA PRO A 99 -16.10 13.48 -11.52
C PRO A 99 -16.23 14.99 -11.32
N GLU A 100 -16.74 15.71 -12.33
CA GLU A 100 -17.00 17.16 -12.26
C GLU A 100 -17.89 17.53 -11.05
N SER A 101 -18.70 16.58 -10.57
CA SER A 101 -19.62 16.73 -9.44
C SER A 101 -18.95 16.87 -8.06
N LEU A 102 -17.65 16.64 -7.93
CA LEU A 102 -16.94 16.66 -6.63
C LEU A 102 -16.31 18.02 -6.29
N GLY A 103 -16.62 19.11 -7.01
CA GLY A 103 -15.93 20.41 -6.92
C GLY A 103 -15.56 20.92 -5.52
N HIS A 104 -14.29 21.35 -5.38
CA HIS A 104 -13.87 22.49 -4.55
C HIS A 104 -12.39 22.83 -4.80
N ASP A 105 -12.08 24.12 -4.81
CA ASP A 105 -10.80 24.77 -5.18
C ASP A 105 -9.68 24.67 -4.13
N GLU A 106 -9.83 23.82 -3.11
CA GLU A 106 -8.91 23.79 -1.96
C GLU A 106 -7.66 22.90 -2.18
N PHE A 107 -7.69 22.05 -3.21
CA PHE A 107 -6.51 21.34 -3.70
C PHE A 107 -6.35 21.71 -5.18
N PRO A 108 -5.27 22.41 -5.57
CA PRO A 108 -5.09 22.84 -6.95
C PRO A 108 -5.25 21.64 -7.86
N THR A 109 -6.16 21.75 -8.84
CA THR A 109 -6.13 20.93 -10.04
C THR A 109 -4.78 21.22 -10.68
N GLY A 110 -3.77 20.43 -10.30
CA GLY A 110 -2.50 20.45 -10.99
C GLY A 110 -2.83 20.34 -12.46
N LYS A 111 -2.50 21.38 -13.23
CA LYS A 111 -2.63 21.42 -14.68
C LYS A 111 -1.66 20.43 -15.32
N MET A 112 -1.57 19.20 -14.81
CA MET A 112 -1.07 18.09 -15.58
C MET A 112 -2.27 17.56 -16.35
N LYS A 113 -2.52 18.20 -17.51
CA LYS A 113 -3.14 17.52 -18.64
C LYS A 113 -2.20 16.38 -19.02
N CYS A 114 -2.24 15.28 -18.26
CA CYS A 114 -1.66 14.05 -18.72
C CYS A 114 -2.70 13.44 -19.64
N SER A 115 -2.55 13.72 -20.94
CA SER A 115 -3.31 13.00 -21.93
C SER A 115 -2.99 11.52 -21.76
N VAL A 116 -3.98 10.67 -22.00
CA VAL A 116 -3.82 9.21 -21.93
C VAL A 116 -2.62 8.75 -22.78
N GLN A 117 -2.29 9.51 -23.82
CA GLN A 117 -1.15 9.33 -24.71
C GLN A 117 0.21 9.67 -24.06
N SER A 118 0.33 10.78 -23.33
CA SER A 118 1.59 11.16 -22.66
C SER A 118 1.95 10.25 -21.48
N LEU A 119 0.97 9.51 -20.95
CA LEU A 119 1.15 8.50 -19.90
C LEU A 119 1.63 7.15 -20.42
N LEU A 120 1.30 6.83 -21.67
CA LEU A 120 1.80 5.63 -22.36
C LEU A 120 3.26 5.80 -22.82
N GLU A 121 3.69 7.02 -23.09
CA GLU A 121 5.02 7.38 -23.58
C GLU A 121 6.05 7.62 -22.46
N ALA A 122 5.59 7.76 -21.21
CA ALA A 122 6.44 7.90 -20.03
C ALA A 122 6.83 6.53 -19.42
N SER A 123 7.33 5.62 -20.25
CA SER A 123 7.96 4.38 -19.82
C SER A 123 9.41 4.64 -19.40
N SER A 124 9.55 5.32 -18.26
CA SER A 124 10.76 5.23 -17.42
C SER A 124 10.90 3.77 -16.95
N PRO A 125 12.13 3.23 -16.77
CA PRO A 125 12.34 1.88 -16.27
C PRO A 125 11.53 1.63 -14.99
N GLU A 126 10.97 0.43 -14.88
CA GLU A 126 10.07 0.00 -13.80
C GLU A 126 10.58 0.47 -12.44
N ASP A 127 9.82 1.36 -11.77
CA ASP A 127 10.08 1.69 -10.37
C ASP A 127 9.39 0.64 -9.51
N PRO A 128 10.15 -0.29 -8.90
CA PRO A 128 9.57 -1.38 -8.12
C PRO A 128 8.92 -0.89 -6.82
N SER A 129 9.03 0.40 -6.49
CA SER A 129 8.52 0.99 -5.24
C SER A 129 7.08 1.52 -5.30
N CYS A 130 6.40 1.43 -6.45
CA CYS A 130 5.05 1.97 -6.67
C CYS A 130 3.95 0.92 -6.42
N PHE A 131 3.01 1.16 -5.48
CA PHE A 131 1.99 0.17 -5.06
C PHE A 131 0.54 0.53 -5.41
N TYR A 132 0.28 1.51 -6.26
CA TYR A 132 -1.07 1.81 -6.76
C TYR A 132 -1.32 1.18 -8.15
N TYR A 133 -2.54 0.71 -8.39
CA TYR A 133 -2.98 0.14 -9.67
C TYR A 133 -4.51 0.06 -9.73
N ALA A 134 -5.06 -0.28 -10.90
CA ALA A 134 -6.48 -0.64 -10.99
C ALA A 134 -6.67 -1.90 -11.82
N TYR A 135 -7.85 -2.50 -11.72
CA TYR A 135 -8.25 -3.61 -12.60
C TYR A 135 -9.76 -3.76 -12.63
N LYS A 136 -10.27 -4.45 -13.66
CA LYS A 136 -11.68 -4.78 -13.79
C LYS A 136 -11.92 -6.22 -13.34
N PRO A 137 -12.62 -6.48 -12.21
CA PRO A 137 -13.01 -7.84 -11.83
C PRO A 137 -14.17 -8.39 -12.66
N ALA A 138 -15.00 -7.53 -13.25
CA ALA A 138 -16.16 -7.85 -14.09
C ALA A 138 -16.47 -6.67 -15.03
N ASP A 139 -17.33 -6.88 -16.04
CA ASP A 139 -17.52 -5.96 -17.18
C ASP A 139 -17.91 -4.51 -16.78
N ASP A 140 -18.61 -4.34 -15.66
CA ASP A 140 -19.06 -3.03 -15.15
C ASP A 140 -18.39 -2.58 -13.85
N TRP A 141 -17.31 -3.26 -13.45
CA TRP A 141 -16.60 -2.97 -12.20
C TRP A 141 -15.18 -2.48 -12.46
N LEU A 142 -14.76 -1.46 -11.72
CA LEU A 142 -13.38 -1.00 -11.63
C LEU A 142 -12.96 -0.98 -10.17
N VAL A 143 -11.92 -1.74 -9.83
CA VAL A 143 -11.27 -1.69 -8.52
C VAL A 143 -10.01 -0.86 -8.67
N VAL A 144 -9.87 0.14 -7.81
CA VAL A 144 -8.70 1.01 -7.73
C VAL A 144 -8.01 0.76 -6.40
N VAL A 145 -6.74 0.37 -6.47
CA VAL A 145 -5.84 0.28 -5.34
C VAL A 145 -4.99 1.54 -5.32
N LEU A 146 -5.11 2.30 -4.24
CA LEU A 146 -4.32 3.51 -4.01
C LEU A 146 -3.14 3.20 -3.10
N ASP A 147 -2.11 4.03 -3.22
CA ASP A 147 -0.97 4.05 -2.32
C ASP A 147 -1.10 5.26 -1.39
N PRO A 148 -1.65 5.09 -0.17
CA PRO A 148 -1.86 6.22 0.74
C PRO A 148 -0.55 6.80 1.29
N TYR A 149 0.60 6.20 0.97
CA TYR A 149 1.92 6.62 1.45
C TYR A 149 2.84 7.07 0.31
N ASP A 150 2.31 7.31 -0.90
CA ASP A 150 3.08 7.87 -2.02
C ASP A 150 3.59 9.28 -1.67
N VAL A 151 2.75 10.10 -1.03
CA VAL A 151 3.16 11.37 -0.42
C VAL A 151 3.05 11.23 1.10
N SER A 152 4.15 10.90 1.76
CA SER A 152 4.22 10.81 3.22
C SER A 152 5.64 10.92 3.73
N VAL A 153 5.83 11.32 5.00
CA VAL A 153 7.14 11.28 5.65
C VAL A 153 7.73 9.86 5.75
N MET A 154 6.92 8.83 5.54
CA MET A 154 7.31 7.42 5.56
C MET A 154 7.45 6.84 4.14
N ARG A 155 7.45 7.68 3.09
CA ARG A 155 7.42 7.23 1.69
C ARG A 155 8.47 6.17 1.43
N GLN A 156 9.72 6.34 1.85
CA GLN A 156 10.77 5.36 1.56
C GLN A 156 10.62 4.03 2.33
N GLY A 157 9.86 4.04 3.43
CA GLY A 157 9.75 2.93 4.38
C GLY A 157 11.06 2.65 5.12
N GLY A 158 11.10 1.52 5.84
CA GLY A 158 12.28 1.04 6.54
C GLY A 158 12.44 1.47 8.00
N GLY A 159 11.43 2.14 8.58
CA GLY A 159 11.58 2.75 9.92
C GLY A 159 10.38 2.60 10.86
N ARG A 160 10.59 1.95 12.02
CA ARG A 160 10.76 2.68 13.31
C ARG A 160 11.16 1.79 14.51
N HIS A 161 12.20 2.22 15.25
CA HIS A 161 12.20 2.13 16.71
C HIS A 161 12.89 3.37 17.32
N GLY A 162 12.13 4.21 18.05
CA GLY A 162 12.70 5.20 18.98
C GLY A 162 12.94 6.64 18.48
N TYR A 163 13.63 6.90 17.36
CA TYR A 163 14.32 8.21 17.22
C TYR A 163 14.45 8.85 15.82
N GLU A 164 13.64 8.48 14.84
CA GLU A 164 13.78 9.04 13.48
C GLU A 164 12.69 10.10 13.20
N LEU A 165 12.84 11.28 13.82
CA LEU A 165 11.95 12.46 13.63
C LEU A 165 12.68 13.68 13.04
N PHE A 166 13.96 13.55 12.73
CA PHE A 166 14.76 14.65 12.20
C PHE A 166 14.95 14.49 10.69
N LYS A 167 15.17 15.61 9.99
CA LYS A 167 15.32 15.71 8.53
C LYS A 167 16.38 14.76 7.95
N ASP A 168 17.33 14.31 8.78
CA ASP A 168 18.42 13.38 8.42
C ASP A 168 18.24 11.94 8.94
N ALA A 169 17.10 11.65 9.56
CA ALA A 169 16.84 10.40 10.26
C ALA A 169 16.09 9.38 9.39
N GLY A 170 16.02 9.58 8.06
CA GLY A 170 15.35 8.64 7.16
C GLY A 170 13.87 8.92 6.89
N LEU A 171 13.36 10.10 7.29
CA LEU A 171 12.09 10.61 6.78
C LEU A 171 12.25 11.03 5.32
N ASP A 172 11.18 10.87 4.53
CA ASP A 172 11.15 11.38 3.18
C ASP A 172 11.18 12.93 3.19
N PRO A 173 12.21 13.59 2.60
CA PRO A 173 12.37 15.03 2.69
C PRO A 173 11.21 15.82 2.07
N GLU A 174 10.65 15.32 0.96
CA GLU A 174 9.52 15.96 0.28
C GLU A 174 8.27 15.92 1.18
N GLY A 175 7.98 14.75 1.77
CA GLY A 175 6.89 14.62 2.74
C GLY A 175 7.09 15.50 3.98
N TYR A 176 8.33 15.59 4.49
CA TYR A 176 8.66 16.42 5.65
C TYR A 176 8.48 17.92 5.35
N ASP A 177 9.07 18.41 4.26
CA ASP A 177 9.00 19.82 3.87
C ASP A 177 7.55 20.23 3.54
N LEU A 178 6.73 19.33 2.97
CA LEU A 178 5.31 19.56 2.77
C LEU A 178 4.56 19.72 4.10
N CYS A 179 4.83 18.86 5.09
CA CYS A 179 4.26 18.99 6.42
C CYS A 179 4.67 20.31 7.09
N GLN A 180 5.94 20.71 7.02
CA GLN A 180 6.41 21.96 7.64
C GLN A 180 5.80 23.20 6.99
N SER A 181 5.82 23.28 5.66
CA SER A 181 5.28 24.43 4.91
C SER A 181 3.79 24.70 5.14
N HIS A 182 3.04 23.73 5.67
CA HIS A 182 1.62 23.84 5.97
C HIS A 182 1.29 23.64 7.45
N ASN A 183 2.30 23.56 8.32
CA ASN A 183 2.11 23.42 9.76
C ASN A 183 1.84 24.80 10.38
N PRO A 184 0.61 25.10 10.85
CA PRO A 184 0.31 26.39 11.47
C PRO A 184 1.03 26.59 12.82
N ASN A 185 1.63 25.54 13.36
CA ASN A 185 2.45 25.55 14.58
C ASN A 185 3.95 25.44 14.27
N ASP A 186 4.38 25.69 13.03
CA ASP A 186 5.81 25.68 12.70
C ASP A 186 6.51 26.85 13.41
N ILE A 187 7.11 26.53 14.55
CA ILE A 187 8.03 27.38 15.30
C ILE A 187 9.43 27.08 14.76
N GLY A 188 9.77 27.71 13.64
CA GLY A 188 11.07 27.54 12.97
C GLY A 188 12.29 27.61 13.90
#